data_AF-A0A1W2DS14-F1
#
_entry.id   AF-A0A1W2DS14-F1
#
_cell.length_a   1.000
_cell.length_b   1.000
_cell.length_c   1.000
_cell.angle_alpha   90.00
_cell.angle_beta   90.00
_cell.angle_gamma   90.00
#
_symmetry.space_group_name_H-M   'P 1'
#
loop_
_entity.id
_entity.type
_entity.pdbx_description
1 polymer ?
#
loop_
_entity_poly.entity_id
_entity_poly.type
_entity_poly.pdbx_seq_one_letter_code
_entity_poly.pdbx_strand_id
1 'polypeptide(L)'
;MAGFSAHVDQAIHNCKTLKSINQNVPDSWDWQVTTAFYTAVHLVNGHMAKIANHHYKSHVSVKQALFCGKDVAVPERIYLSYVKLESLSRRARYLCNESPDKSPEQAHITYEIHLAKAIRHLDVVAGYLCKLHGISLEKYELNCKELNSDKLNFFLHKPESKAA
;
A
#
# COMPACT_ATOMS: atom_id res chain seq x y z
N MET A 1 20.34 4.43 -9.82
CA MET A 1 19.10 4.02 -9.12
C MET A 1 17.93 4.82 -9.69
N ALA A 2 16.70 4.35 -9.53
CA ALA A 2 15.53 5.02 -10.10
C ALA A 2 15.31 6.39 -9.43
N GLY A 3 15.04 7.42 -10.25
CA GLY A 3 14.70 8.76 -9.76
C GLY A 3 13.25 8.86 -9.27
N PHE A 4 12.87 10.06 -8.82
CA PHE A 4 11.51 10.36 -8.35
C PHE A 4 10.43 9.97 -9.38
N SER A 5 10.56 10.38 -10.64
CA SER A 5 9.57 10.10 -11.70
C SER A 5 9.39 8.60 -11.91
N ALA A 6 10.47 7.84 -12.05
CA ALA A 6 10.41 6.39 -12.25
C ALA A 6 9.70 5.68 -11.08
N HIS A 7 9.87 6.17 -9.85
CA HIS A 7 9.13 5.66 -8.70
C HIS A 7 7.64 6.01 -8.75
N VAL A 8 7.28 7.24 -9.14
CA VAL A 8 5.89 7.63 -9.33
C VAL A 8 5.22 6.79 -10.43
N ASP A 9 5.89 6.60 -11.56
CA ASP A 9 5.40 5.79 -12.68
C ASP A 9 5.15 4.34 -12.25
N GLN A 10 6.07 3.76 -11.46
CA GLN A 10 5.90 2.41 -10.93
C GLN A 10 4.76 2.33 -9.90
N ALA A 11 4.54 3.36 -9.08
CA ALA A 11 3.40 3.42 -8.18
C ALA A 11 2.07 3.47 -8.95
N ILE A 12 1.99 4.29 -10.00
CA ILE A 12 0.81 4.37 -10.88
C ILE A 12 0.57 3.03 -11.57
N HIS A 13 1.62 2.41 -12.11
CA HIS A 13 1.54 1.08 -12.71
C HIS A 13 1.00 0.07 -11.70
N ASN A 14 1.49 0.06 -10.46
CA ASN A 14 1.01 -0.85 -9.43
C ASN A 14 -0.47 -0.60 -9.06
N CYS A 15 -0.96 0.64 -9.06
CA CYS A 15 -2.40 0.90 -8.89
C CYS A 15 -3.23 0.30 -10.04
N LYS A 16 -2.77 0.40 -11.28
CA LYS A 16 -3.42 -0.22 -12.45
C LYS A 16 -3.40 -1.74 -12.33
N THR A 17 -2.26 -2.31 -11.92
CA THR A 17 -2.12 -3.76 -11.68
C THR A 17 -3.04 -4.24 -10.57
N LEU A 18 -3.14 -3.51 -9.46
CA LEU A 18 -4.05 -3.81 -8.36
C LEU A 18 -5.50 -3.86 -8.84
N LYS A 19 -5.94 -2.85 -9.60
CA LYS A 19 -7.27 -2.84 -10.22
C LYS A 19 -7.47 -4.05 -11.14
N SER A 20 -6.48 -4.37 -11.97
CA SER A 20 -6.55 -5.50 -12.89
C SER A 20 -6.68 -6.84 -12.16
N ILE A 21 -5.88 -7.08 -11.11
CA ILE A 21 -5.96 -8.31 -10.31
C ILE A 21 -7.33 -8.38 -9.62
N ASN A 22 -7.76 -7.30 -8.99
CA ASN A 22 -9.04 -7.24 -8.30
C ASN A 22 -10.24 -7.53 -9.22
N GLN A 23 -10.15 -7.19 -10.50
CA GLN A 23 -11.23 -7.40 -11.48
C GLN A 23 -11.18 -8.77 -12.16
N ASN A 24 -9.98 -9.28 -12.45
CA ASN A 24 -9.82 -10.49 -13.26
C ASN A 24 -9.53 -11.74 -12.43
N VAL A 25 -8.96 -11.58 -11.23
CA VAL A 25 -8.61 -12.68 -10.31
C VAL A 25 -8.96 -12.27 -8.87
N PRO A 26 -10.26 -12.06 -8.58
CA PRO A 26 -10.71 -11.41 -7.34
C PRO A 26 -10.28 -12.16 -6.07
N ASP A 27 -10.09 -13.47 -6.13
CA ASP A 27 -9.72 -14.28 -4.96
C ASP A 27 -8.21 -14.26 -4.63
N SER A 28 -7.37 -13.64 -5.47
CA SER A 28 -5.94 -13.47 -5.20
C SER A 28 -5.67 -12.32 -4.22
N TRP A 29 -6.21 -12.44 -3.01
CA TRP A 29 -6.16 -11.40 -1.98
C TRP A 29 -4.73 -11.09 -1.52
N ASP A 30 -3.88 -12.11 -1.46
CA ASP A 30 -2.47 -12.02 -1.12
C ASP A 30 -1.70 -11.14 -2.11
N TRP A 31 -1.93 -11.32 -3.41
CA TRP A 31 -1.37 -10.50 -4.47
C TRP A 31 -1.93 -9.08 -4.44
N GLN A 32 -3.22 -8.90 -4.23
CA GLN A 32 -3.82 -7.56 -4.13
C GLN A 32 -3.24 -6.77 -2.93
N VAL A 33 -3.12 -7.39 -1.74
CA VAL A 33 -2.48 -6.77 -0.57
C VAL A 33 -1.01 -6.48 -0.84
N THR A 34 -0.30 -7.39 -1.50
CA THR A 34 1.11 -7.22 -1.86
C THR A 34 1.30 -6.04 -2.80
N THR A 35 0.53 -5.97 -3.89
CA THR A 35 0.59 -4.85 -4.84
C THR A 35 0.30 -3.52 -4.15
N ALA A 36 -0.70 -3.46 -3.25
CA ALA A 36 -0.99 -2.26 -2.48
C ALA A 36 0.21 -1.77 -1.64
N PHE A 37 0.93 -2.69 -0.99
CA PHE A 37 2.17 -2.33 -0.28
C PHE A 37 3.26 -1.85 -1.22
N TYR A 38 3.50 -2.52 -2.35
CA TYR A 38 4.53 -2.11 -3.30
C TYR A 38 4.22 -0.75 -3.94
N THR A 39 2.94 -0.38 -4.12
CA THR A 39 2.57 1.00 -4.46
C THR A 39 3.10 1.99 -3.42
N ALA A 40 2.87 1.74 -2.13
CA ALA A 40 3.38 2.61 -1.06
C ALA A 40 4.91 2.63 -0.99
N VAL A 41 5.60 1.51 -1.22
CA VAL A 41 7.06 1.43 -1.30
C VAL A 41 7.59 2.39 -2.37
N HIS A 42 6.99 2.41 -3.56
CA HIS A 42 7.44 3.30 -4.62
C HIS A 42 7.14 4.76 -4.34
N LEU A 43 5.97 5.10 -3.76
CA LEU A 43 5.70 6.47 -3.34
C LEU A 43 6.70 6.98 -2.29
N VAL A 44 7.02 6.15 -1.29
CA VAL A 44 7.99 6.47 -0.24
C VAL A 44 9.41 6.60 -0.81
N ASN A 45 9.84 5.67 -1.65
CA ASN A 45 11.16 5.75 -2.27
C ASN A 45 11.28 6.95 -3.21
N GLY A 46 10.20 7.30 -3.91
CA GLY A 46 10.10 8.54 -4.66
C GLY A 46 10.33 9.76 -3.76
N HIS A 47 9.61 9.85 -2.64
CA HIS A 47 9.79 10.93 -1.67
C HIS A 47 11.25 11.05 -1.19
N MET A 48 11.89 9.94 -0.85
CA MET A 48 13.29 9.91 -0.40
C MET A 48 14.26 10.32 -1.51
N ALA A 49 14.05 9.83 -2.74
CA ALA A 49 14.85 10.19 -3.89
C ALA A 49 14.75 11.69 -4.20
N LYS A 50 13.56 12.28 -4.05
CA LYS A 50 13.32 13.70 -4.32
C LYS A 50 13.94 14.63 -3.26
N ILE A 51 13.84 14.27 -1.98
CA ILE A 51 14.26 15.15 -0.89
C ILE A 51 15.75 15.00 -0.57
N ALA A 52 16.23 13.76 -0.46
CA ALA A 52 17.58 13.51 0.05
C ALA A 52 18.54 12.98 -1.04
N ASN A 53 18.07 12.79 -2.28
CA ASN A 53 18.80 12.03 -3.31
C ASN A 53 19.28 10.66 -2.76
N HIS A 54 18.53 10.14 -1.78
CA HIS A 54 18.86 8.92 -1.05
C HIS A 54 18.06 7.75 -1.57
N HIS A 55 18.65 6.59 -1.31
CA HIS A 55 18.43 5.40 -2.06
C HIS A 55 18.62 4.21 -1.12
N TYR A 56 17.60 4.01 -0.29
CA TYR A 56 17.63 2.99 0.75
C TYR A 56 17.39 1.61 0.16
N LYS A 57 18.23 0.64 0.57
CA LYS A 57 18.20 -0.74 0.05
C LYS A 57 17.35 -1.70 0.89
N SER A 58 16.94 -1.32 2.10
CA SER A 58 16.18 -2.19 3.00
C SER A 58 14.96 -1.50 3.62
N HIS A 59 13.89 -2.27 3.87
CA HIS A 59 12.68 -1.77 4.52
C HIS A 59 12.95 -1.20 5.93
N VAL A 60 13.92 -1.76 6.66
CA VAL A 60 14.35 -1.24 7.97
C VAL A 60 14.90 0.18 7.85
N SER A 61 15.81 0.40 6.88
CA SER A 61 16.39 1.72 6.66
C SER A 61 15.36 2.75 6.19
N VAL A 62 14.40 2.34 5.36
CA VAL A 62 13.26 3.17 4.94
C VAL A 62 12.42 3.58 6.15
N LYS A 63 12.06 2.63 7.03
CA LYS A 63 11.27 2.95 8.25
C LYS A 63 11.99 3.92 9.17
N GLN A 64 13.28 3.71 9.40
CA GLN A 64 14.06 4.60 10.27
C GLN A 64 14.12 6.02 9.69
N ALA A 65 14.34 6.13 8.38
CA ALA A 65 14.31 7.42 7.69
C ALA A 65 12.94 8.11 7.80
N LEU A 66 11.83 7.39 7.59
CA LEU A 66 10.48 7.95 7.73
C LEU A 66 10.13 8.39 9.16
N PHE A 67 10.71 7.75 10.17
CA PHE A 67 10.39 8.03 11.58
C PHE A 67 11.21 9.19 12.15
N CYS A 68 12.52 9.20 11.92
CA CYS A 68 13.44 10.17 12.55
C CYS A 68 14.40 10.87 11.58
N GLY A 69 14.22 10.70 10.27
CA GLY A 69 15.05 11.39 9.27
C GLY A 69 14.76 12.89 9.24
N LYS A 70 15.79 13.72 9.40
CA LYS A 70 15.67 15.18 9.52
C LYS A 70 14.81 15.81 8.40
N ASP A 71 14.99 15.36 7.16
CA ASP A 71 14.33 15.95 5.99
C ASP A 71 13.30 15.01 5.34
N VAL A 72 13.39 13.70 5.61
CA VAL A 72 12.57 12.65 4.99
C VAL A 72 11.51 12.07 5.94
N ALA A 73 11.44 12.56 7.18
CA ALA A 73 10.43 12.13 8.12
C ALA A 73 9.03 12.55 7.66
N VAL A 74 8.06 11.70 7.98
CA VAL A 74 6.64 11.94 7.72
C VAL A 74 5.88 11.98 9.04
N PRO A 75 4.67 12.58 9.09
CA PRO A 75 3.85 12.55 10.29
C PRO A 75 3.61 11.12 10.77
N GLU A 76 3.55 10.92 12.08
CA GLU A 76 3.42 9.60 12.72
C GLU A 76 2.31 8.74 12.11
N ARG A 77 1.14 9.34 11.85
CA ARG A 77 0.00 8.67 11.20
C ARG A 77 0.37 8.04 9.84
N ILE A 78 1.20 8.70 9.06
CA ILE A 78 1.65 8.23 7.74
C ILE A 78 2.65 7.10 7.90
N TYR A 79 3.61 7.28 8.81
CA TYR A 79 4.58 6.24 9.18
C TYR A 79 3.88 4.96 9.66
N LEU A 80 2.96 5.05 10.62
CA LEU A 80 2.20 3.90 11.14
C LEU A 80 1.38 3.21 10.05
N SER A 81 0.82 3.96 9.11
CA SER A 81 0.10 3.39 7.97
C SER A 81 1.03 2.62 7.03
N TYR A 82 2.22 3.15 6.75
CA TYR A 82 3.24 2.45 5.96
C TYR A 82 3.72 1.17 6.64
N VAL A 83 4.02 1.21 7.95
CA VAL A 83 4.41 0.01 8.72
C VAL A 83 3.29 -1.03 8.72
N LYS A 84 2.03 -0.59 8.81
CA LYS A 84 0.89 -1.52 8.77
C LYS A 84 0.73 -2.20 7.42
N LEU A 85 0.99 -1.49 6.31
CA LEU A 85 1.04 -2.09 4.98
C LEU A 85 2.16 -3.14 4.86
N GLU A 86 3.36 -2.85 5.38
CA GLU A 86 4.47 -3.80 5.37
C GLU A 86 4.10 -5.08 6.12
N SER A 87 3.53 -4.97 7.32
CA SER A 87 3.06 -6.13 8.11
C SER A 87 1.98 -6.93 7.37
N LEU A 88 0.98 -6.27 6.78
CA LEU A 88 -0.06 -6.93 5.99
C LEU A 88 0.53 -7.68 4.78
N SER A 89 1.43 -7.05 4.03
CA SER A 89 2.09 -7.67 2.89
C SER A 89 3.00 -8.84 3.30
N ARG A 90 3.69 -8.72 4.43
CA ARG A 90 4.53 -9.80 4.95
C ARG A 90 3.69 -11.03 5.30
N ARG A 91 2.58 -10.82 6.01
CA ARG A 91 1.63 -11.90 6.35
C ARG A 91 1.02 -12.54 5.11
N ALA A 92 0.67 -11.73 4.11
CA ALA A 92 0.11 -12.22 2.87
C ALA A 92 1.06 -13.15 2.11
N ARG A 93 2.36 -12.83 2.06
CA ARG A 93 3.36 -13.58 1.28
C ARG A 93 3.91 -14.81 2.00
N TYR A 94 4.00 -14.77 3.32
CA TYR A 94 4.72 -15.79 4.08
C TYR A 94 3.82 -16.60 5.02
N LEU A 95 2.51 -16.41 4.95
CA LEU A 95 1.51 -17.10 5.80
C LEU A 95 1.81 -16.99 7.30
N CYS A 96 2.60 -15.99 7.71
CA CYS A 96 3.10 -15.87 9.06
C CYS A 96 2.02 -15.35 10.01
N ASN A 97 2.00 -15.91 11.21
CA ASN A 97 1.34 -15.32 12.35
C ASN A 97 2.35 -14.50 13.14
N GLU A 98 2.23 -13.17 13.14
CA GLU A 98 3.13 -12.30 13.91
C GLU A 98 2.75 -12.23 15.40
N SER A 99 1.70 -12.96 15.83
CA SER A 99 1.26 -12.99 17.21
C SER A 99 2.14 -13.94 18.02
N PRO A 100 2.86 -13.47 19.05
CA PRO A 100 3.71 -14.32 19.88
C PRO A 100 2.92 -15.41 20.62
N ASP A 101 1.63 -15.19 20.85
CA ASP A 101 0.74 -16.08 21.61
C ASP A 101 0.06 -17.18 20.76
N LYS A 102 0.34 -17.27 19.46
CA LYS A 102 -0.31 -18.26 18.57
C LYS A 102 0.70 -19.31 18.11
N SER A 103 0.24 -20.57 18.04
CA SER A 103 1.11 -21.66 17.58
C SER A 103 1.59 -21.40 16.15
N PRO A 104 2.86 -21.70 15.82
CA PRO A 104 3.43 -21.52 14.49
C PRO A 104 2.79 -22.40 13.41
N GLU A 105 1.87 -23.28 13.78
CA GLU A 105 1.25 -24.30 12.93
C GLU A 105 0.04 -23.78 12.14
N GLN A 106 -0.52 -22.62 12.50
CA GLN A 106 -1.66 -22.03 11.77
C GLN A 106 -1.20 -21.02 10.71
N ALA A 107 -1.30 -21.41 9.44
CA ALA A 107 -1.09 -20.53 8.30
C ALA A 107 -2.07 -19.34 8.33
N HIS A 108 -1.55 -18.13 8.25
CA HIS A 108 -2.37 -16.92 8.16
C HIS A 108 -2.84 -16.71 6.71
N ILE A 109 -4.10 -17.05 6.43
CA ILE A 109 -4.70 -16.86 5.10
C ILE A 109 -5.15 -15.40 4.92
N THR A 110 -4.95 -14.88 3.71
CA THR A 110 -5.39 -13.53 3.31
C THR A 110 -6.82 -13.57 2.77
N TYR A 111 -7.59 -12.54 3.10
CA TYR A 111 -9.02 -12.45 2.78
C TYR A 111 -9.33 -11.00 2.40
N GLU A 112 -10.52 -10.76 1.88
CA GLU A 112 -11.00 -9.43 1.47
C GLU A 112 -10.87 -8.35 2.59
N ILE A 113 -11.12 -8.69 3.85
CA ILE A 113 -10.95 -7.76 4.98
C ILE A 113 -9.50 -7.25 5.12
N HIS A 114 -8.52 -8.07 4.73
CA HIS A 114 -7.11 -7.70 4.72
C HIS A 114 -6.80 -6.74 3.57
N LEU A 115 -7.42 -6.96 2.39
CA LEU A 115 -7.37 -6.00 1.29
C LEU A 115 -7.97 -4.66 1.70
N ALA A 116 -9.19 -4.63 2.26
CA ALA A 116 -9.80 -3.38 2.70
C ALA A 116 -8.93 -2.60 3.71
N LYS A 117 -8.27 -3.30 4.63
CA LYS A 117 -7.27 -2.71 5.53
C LYS A 117 -6.07 -2.15 4.76
N ALA A 118 -5.52 -2.90 3.82
CA ALA A 118 -4.40 -2.44 2.99
C ALA A 118 -4.77 -1.18 2.19
N ILE A 119 -5.92 -1.17 1.51
CA ILE A 119 -6.39 -0.01 0.73
C ILE A 119 -6.54 1.24 1.61
N ARG A 120 -7.13 1.12 2.81
CA ARG A 120 -7.25 2.24 3.75
C ARG A 120 -5.89 2.84 4.13
N HIS A 121 -4.90 2.01 4.41
CA HIS A 121 -3.56 2.51 4.73
C HIS A 121 -2.82 3.05 3.50
N LEU A 122 -3.01 2.44 2.33
CA LEU A 122 -2.46 2.95 1.08
C LEU A 122 -3.03 4.33 0.76
N ASP A 123 -4.34 4.54 0.91
CA ASP A 123 -4.98 5.84 0.67
C ASP A 123 -4.40 6.94 1.58
N VAL A 124 -4.14 6.62 2.86
CA VAL A 124 -3.50 7.55 3.80
C VAL A 124 -2.08 7.93 3.35
N VAL A 125 -1.26 6.95 2.98
CA VAL A 125 0.12 7.19 2.50
C VAL A 125 0.12 7.96 1.19
N ALA A 126 -0.70 7.52 0.23
CA ALA A 126 -0.84 8.16 -1.07
C ALA A 126 -1.37 9.59 -0.95
N GLY A 127 -2.37 9.84 -0.10
CA GLY A 127 -2.96 11.17 0.08
C GLY A 127 -1.95 12.18 0.58
N TYR A 128 -1.13 11.78 1.55
CA TYR A 128 -0.06 12.63 2.05
C TYR A 128 1.02 12.89 0.99
N LEU A 129 1.57 11.83 0.38
CA LEU A 129 2.71 11.97 -0.54
C LEU A 129 2.31 12.60 -1.87
N CYS A 130 1.11 12.33 -2.38
CA CYS A 130 0.62 12.95 -3.60
C CYS A 130 0.39 14.44 -3.41
N LYS A 131 -0.21 14.84 -2.28
CA LYS A 131 -0.36 16.25 -1.93
C LYS A 131 0.98 16.95 -1.74
N LEU A 132 1.92 16.31 -1.04
CA LEU A 132 3.25 16.87 -0.77
C LEU A 132 4.05 17.11 -2.05
N HIS A 133 3.92 16.21 -3.03
CA HIS A 133 4.76 16.23 -4.23
C HIS A 133 4.05 16.69 -5.51
N GLY A 134 2.75 17.02 -5.44
CA GLY A 134 1.95 17.37 -6.61
C GLY A 134 1.73 16.19 -7.57
N ILE A 135 1.67 14.96 -7.06
CA ILE A 135 1.41 13.77 -7.88
C ILE A 135 -0.11 13.66 -8.10
N SER A 136 -0.51 13.37 -9.34
CA SER A 136 -1.90 13.05 -9.66
C SER A 136 -2.07 11.53 -9.72
N LEU A 137 -2.96 11.00 -8.89
CA LEU A 137 -3.44 9.61 -8.98
C LEU A 137 -4.91 9.62 -9.39
N GLU A 138 -5.25 8.76 -10.34
CA GLU A 138 -6.64 8.49 -10.72
C GLU A 138 -7.41 7.85 -9.56
N LYS A 139 -8.74 7.85 -9.65
CA LYS A 139 -9.58 7.03 -8.78
C LYS A 139 -9.68 5.61 -9.33
N TYR A 140 -9.38 4.64 -8.48
CA TYR A 140 -9.39 3.22 -8.81
C TYR A 140 -10.58 2.54 -8.13
N GLU A 141 -11.48 2.02 -8.94
CA GLU A 141 -12.62 1.21 -8.49
C GLU A 141 -12.18 -0.23 -8.21
N LEU A 142 -12.53 -0.74 -7.03
CA LEU A 142 -12.21 -2.07 -6.56
C LEU A 142 -13.48 -2.79 -6.10
N ASN A 143 -13.63 -4.05 -6.51
CA ASN A 143 -14.57 -5.03 -5.98
C ASN A 143 -14.06 -5.48 -4.60
N CYS A 144 -14.40 -4.71 -3.56
CA CYS A 144 -14.04 -5.03 -2.19
C CYS A 144 -15.18 -4.62 -1.25
N LYS A 145 -16.02 -5.56 -0.80
CA LYS A 145 -17.24 -5.29 0.00
C LYS A 145 -16.92 -4.67 1.35
N GLU A 146 -15.79 -5.05 1.92
CA GLU A 146 -15.27 -4.53 3.20
C GLU A 146 -14.71 -3.10 3.11
N LEU A 147 -14.67 -2.51 1.90
CA LEU A 147 -14.14 -1.17 1.64
C LEU A 147 -15.24 -0.10 1.78
N ASN A 148 -15.30 0.54 2.94
CA ASN A 148 -16.07 1.78 3.09
C ASN A 148 -15.35 2.93 2.35
N SER A 149 -15.99 3.44 1.30
CA SER A 149 -15.41 4.42 0.36
C SER A 149 -15.60 5.87 0.76
N ASP A 150 -16.43 6.17 1.77
CA ASP A 150 -16.88 7.53 2.11
C ASP A 150 -15.74 8.45 2.60
N LYS A 151 -14.56 7.88 2.85
CA LYS A 151 -13.39 8.57 3.42
C LYS A 151 -12.10 8.37 2.61
N LEU A 152 -12.19 7.82 1.40
CA LEU A 152 -11.04 7.50 0.57
C LEU A 152 -10.88 8.50 -0.57
N ASN A 153 -9.63 8.86 -0.88
CA ASN A 153 -9.31 9.85 -1.91
C ASN A 153 -9.17 9.21 -3.29
N PHE A 154 -8.52 8.04 -3.36
CA PHE A 154 -8.11 7.41 -4.62
C PHE A 154 -8.75 6.05 -4.86
N PHE A 155 -9.45 5.47 -3.89
CA PHE A 155 -10.01 4.13 -4.02
C PHE A 155 -11.49 4.13 -3.70
N LEU A 156 -12.27 3.46 -4.54
CA LEU A 156 -13.72 3.39 -4.44
C LEU A 156 -14.18 1.93 -4.51
N HIS A 157 -15.21 1.58 -3.76
CA HIS A 157 -15.91 0.32 -3.90
C HIS A 157 -16.77 0.36 -5.17
N LYS A 158 -16.61 -0.64 -6.02
CA LYS A 158 -17.51 -0.87 -7.14
C LYS A 158 -18.67 -1.77 -6.68
N PRO A 159 -19.90 -1.26 -6.60
CA PRO A 159 -21.04 -2.11 -6.31
C PRO A 159 -21.23 -3.14 -7.43
N GLU A 160 -21.55 -4.37 -7.06
CA GLU A 160 -21.92 -5.41 -8.03
C GLU A 160 -23.09 -4.89 -8.89
N SER A 161 -22.90 -4.82 -10.20
CA SER A 161 -24.01 -4.57 -11.11
C SER A 161 -24.97 -5.75 -10.97
N LYS A 162 -26.22 -5.48 -10.55
CA LYS A 162 -27.28 -6.50 -10.62
C LYS A 162 -27.30 -7.03 -12.05
N ALA A 163 -27.00 -8.31 -12.22
CA ALA A 163 -27.18 -8.97 -13.50
C ALA A 163 -28.64 -8.77 -13.91
N ALA A 164 -28.85 -8.16 -15.08
CA ALA A 164 -30.16 -8.01 -15.71
C ALA A 164 -30.62 -9.36 -16.28
#